data_AF-A0A0V8M0F5-F1
#
_entry.id   AF-A0A0V8M0F5-F1
#
_cell.length_a   1.000
_cell.length_b   1.000
_cell.length_c   1.000
_cell.angle_alpha   90.00
_cell.angle_beta   90.00
_cell.angle_gamma   90.00
#
_symmetry.space_group_name_H-M   'P 1'
#
loop_
_entity.id
_entity.type
_entity.pdbx_description
1 polymer ?
#
loop_
_entity_poly.entity_id
_entity_poly.type
_entity_poly.pdbx_seq_one_letter_code
_entity_poly.pdbx_strand_id
1 'polypeptide(L)'
;MPDILIPPGYKTVFLGSVPGSLTGDFIPLEESAPEECRMLVRLDFSQYPDIEACSQLNQELLSQGVPPWPEHQDIVFLHPTEPAIYLAWWKGMVWWALILVLIGSMVLPPLIGSVIWAILPDEVKQMIEMLLVLGLMVIMMSFVSKMTKSASPAEKSKPVEARPRATAEGSISRLAGEVETASRALGEKK
;
A
#
# COMPACT_ATOMS: atom_id res chain seq x y z
N MET A 1 -5.69 26.57 18.22
CA MET A 1 -6.74 25.54 18.05
C MET A 1 -6.99 24.60 19.24
N PRO A 2 -6.54 24.82 20.50
CA PRO A 2 -7.00 23.97 21.60
C PRO A 2 -8.51 24.13 21.83
N ASP A 3 -9.06 25.32 21.55
CA ASP A 3 -10.47 25.68 21.81
C ASP A 3 -11.50 24.91 20.97
N ILE A 4 -11.07 24.28 19.87
CA ILE A 4 -11.96 23.44 19.03
C ILE A 4 -11.95 21.99 19.53
N LEU A 5 -10.82 21.53 20.05
CA LEU A 5 -10.69 20.15 20.56
C LEU A 5 -11.37 20.01 21.92
N ILE A 6 -11.23 21.02 22.78
CA ILE A 6 -11.78 21.01 24.15
C ILE A 6 -13.31 21.11 24.09
N PRO A 7 -14.04 20.11 24.61
CA PRO A 7 -15.50 20.17 24.60
C PRO A 7 -16.04 21.28 25.51
N PRO A 8 -17.25 21.78 25.26
CA PRO A 8 -17.84 22.85 26.06
C PRO A 8 -18.01 22.41 27.52
N GLY A 9 -17.71 23.31 28.46
CA GLY A 9 -17.81 23.05 29.90
C GLY A 9 -16.54 22.49 30.55
N TYR A 10 -15.48 22.24 29.77
CA TYR A 10 -14.18 21.83 30.29
C TYR A 10 -13.22 23.02 30.41
N LYS A 11 -12.31 22.96 31.40
CA LYS A 11 -11.23 23.92 31.58
C LYS A 11 -9.90 23.20 31.41
N THR A 12 -9.01 23.73 30.59
CA THR A 12 -7.64 23.24 30.50
C THR A 12 -6.81 23.71 31.68
N VAL A 13 -6.04 22.80 32.23
CA VAL A 13 -5.03 23.08 33.24
C VAL A 13 -3.69 22.72 32.61
N PHE A 14 -2.79 23.70 32.53
CA PHE A 14 -1.45 23.46 32.04
C PHE A 14 -0.68 22.62 33.06
N LEU A 15 -0.33 21.40 32.68
CA LEU A 15 0.41 20.47 33.53
C LEU A 15 1.92 20.68 33.43
N GLY A 16 2.42 21.10 32.27
CA GLY A 16 3.84 21.34 32.04
C GLY A 16 4.20 21.43 30.56
N SER A 17 5.44 21.81 30.30
CA SER A 17 6.05 21.81 28.96
C SER A 17 7.51 21.42 29.11
N VAL A 18 7.99 20.58 28.19
CA VAL A 18 9.38 20.14 28.16
C VAL A 18 9.98 20.52 26.81
N PRO A 19 11.09 21.27 26.78
CA PRO A 19 11.77 21.59 25.54
C PRO A 19 12.59 20.39 25.05
N GLY A 20 12.30 19.91 23.84
CA GLY A 20 13.21 19.07 23.02
C GLY A 20 13.55 17.66 23.52
N SER A 21 13.22 17.29 24.76
CA SER A 21 13.42 15.96 25.34
C SER A 21 12.08 15.34 25.68
N LEU A 22 11.76 14.23 25.04
CA LEU A 22 10.53 13.48 25.27
C LEU A 22 10.65 12.48 26.44
N THR A 23 11.76 12.46 27.17
CA THR A 23 12.09 11.35 28.08
C THR A 23 11.79 11.68 29.54
N GLY A 24 11.11 10.76 30.22
CA GLY A 24 11.06 10.68 31.69
C GLY A 24 10.14 11.68 32.38
N ASP A 25 10.09 12.94 31.98
CA ASP A 25 9.41 14.01 32.74
C ASP A 25 7.88 14.00 32.59
N PHE A 26 7.38 13.56 31.45
CA PHE A 26 5.94 13.49 31.19
C PHE A 26 5.24 12.28 31.82
N ILE A 27 5.98 11.21 32.17
CA ILE A 27 5.43 10.06 32.91
C ILE A 27 4.97 10.49 34.32
N PRO A 28 5.81 11.16 35.14
CA PRO A 28 5.39 11.75 36.41
C PRO A 28 4.24 12.75 36.28
N LEU A 29 4.22 13.56 35.20
CA LEU A 29 3.13 14.52 34.97
C LEU A 29 1.80 13.81 34.72
N GLU A 30 1.80 12.76 33.88
CA GLU A 30 0.61 11.93 33.69
C GLU A 30 0.21 11.24 34.99
N GLU A 31 1.13 10.59 35.70
CA GLU A 31 0.85 9.89 36.97
C GLU A 31 0.20 10.80 38.02
N SER A 32 0.67 12.04 38.13
CA SER A 32 0.16 13.03 39.10
C SER A 32 -1.28 13.51 38.82
N ALA A 33 -1.79 13.31 37.59
CA ALA A 33 -3.14 13.71 37.24
C ALA A 33 -4.19 12.74 37.84
N PRO A 34 -5.44 13.17 38.10
CA PRO A 34 -6.50 12.25 38.51
C PRO A 34 -6.73 11.14 37.47
N GLU A 35 -7.08 9.93 37.90
CA GLU A 35 -7.63 8.92 36.99
C GLU A 35 -8.90 9.46 36.32
N GLU A 36 -9.16 9.05 35.08
CA GLU A 36 -10.29 9.52 34.26
C GLU A 36 -10.20 10.98 33.78
N CYS A 37 -9.03 11.61 33.85
CA CYS A 37 -8.83 12.94 33.26
C CYS A 37 -8.59 12.89 31.74
N ARG A 38 -8.94 13.98 31.07
CA ARG A 38 -8.63 14.17 29.64
C ARG A 38 -7.23 14.74 29.49
N MET A 39 -6.38 14.01 28.78
CA MET A 39 -5.02 14.43 28.49
C MET A 39 -4.97 15.05 27.11
N LEU A 40 -4.32 16.21 27.02
CA LEU A 40 -4.03 16.90 25.77
C LEU A 40 -2.55 17.27 25.75
N VAL A 41 -1.83 16.77 24.75
CA VAL A 41 -0.43 17.13 24.52
C VAL A 41 -0.29 17.76 23.15
N ARG A 42 0.48 18.83 23.07
CA ARG A 42 0.91 19.45 21.83
C ARG A 42 2.38 19.08 21.59
N LEU A 43 2.66 18.57 20.40
CA LEU A 43 4.01 18.28 19.92
C LEU A 43 4.34 19.26 18.80
N ASP A 44 5.42 20.02 18.99
CA ASP A 44 5.92 20.98 18.00
C ASP A 44 7.07 20.36 17.20
N PHE A 45 7.01 20.50 15.87
CA PHE A 45 7.99 19.97 14.93
C PHE A 45 8.67 21.09 14.14
N SER A 46 9.87 20.81 13.63
CA SER A 46 10.60 21.75 12.75
C SER A 46 9.98 21.86 11.36
N GLN A 47 9.24 20.85 10.93
CA GLN A 47 8.58 20.76 9.63
C GLN A 47 7.18 20.15 9.81
N TYR A 48 6.29 20.40 8.84
CA TYR A 48 4.96 19.79 8.88
C TYR A 48 5.09 18.26 8.86
N PRO A 49 4.44 17.58 9.81
CA PRO A 49 4.46 16.13 9.85
C PRO A 49 3.63 15.56 8.69
N ASP A 50 4.06 14.41 8.20
CA ASP A 50 3.36 13.71 7.12
C ASP A 50 1.99 13.19 7.57
N ILE A 51 0.97 13.37 6.72
CA ILE A 51 -0.42 13.05 7.02
C ILE A 51 -0.60 11.52 7.12
N GLU A 52 0.04 10.77 6.23
CA GLU A 52 -0.05 9.30 6.26
C GLU A 52 0.58 8.76 7.53
N ALA A 53 1.76 9.26 7.89
CA ALA A 53 2.43 8.89 9.13
C ALA A 53 1.60 9.24 10.38
N CYS A 54 0.94 10.40 10.41
CA CYS A 54 0.02 10.76 11.50
C CYS A 54 -1.20 9.82 11.59
N SER A 55 -1.77 9.45 10.44
CA SER A 55 -2.88 8.50 10.36
C SER A 55 -2.46 7.11 10.84
N GLN A 56 -1.25 6.67 10.47
CA GLN A 56 -0.68 5.40 10.92
C GLN A 56 -0.46 5.38 12.43
N LEU A 57 0.08 6.47 12.99
CA LEU A 57 0.24 6.63 14.44
C LEU A 57 -1.10 6.57 15.17
N ASN A 58 -2.14 7.22 14.64
CA ASN A 58 -3.49 7.17 15.20
C ASN A 58 -4.03 5.74 15.26
N GLN A 59 -3.92 5.00 14.15
CA GLN A 59 -4.37 3.62 14.08
C GLN A 59 -3.60 2.70 15.03
N GLU A 60 -2.28 2.90 15.16
CA GLU A 60 -1.47 2.11 16.08
C GLU A 60 -1.79 2.42 17.55
N LEU A 61 -2.07 3.68 17.89
CA LEU A 61 -2.52 4.04 19.24
C LEU A 61 -3.87 3.40 19.59
N LEU A 62 -4.81 3.43 18.65
CA LEU A 62 -6.11 2.77 18.80
C LEU A 62 -5.97 1.25 18.91
N SER A 63 -5.10 0.63 18.10
CA SER A 63 -4.88 -0.82 18.10
C SER A 63 -4.27 -1.31 19.41
N GLN A 64 -3.44 -0.49 20.06
CA GLN A 64 -2.84 -0.75 21.37
C GLN A 64 -3.80 -0.46 22.54
N GLY A 65 -5.02 0.02 22.26
CA GLY A 65 -6.07 0.24 23.24
C GLY A 65 -6.02 1.58 23.96
N VAL A 66 -5.27 2.56 23.43
CA VAL A 66 -5.30 3.93 23.96
C VAL A 66 -6.70 4.51 23.73
N PRO A 67 -7.44 4.90 24.78
CA PRO A 67 -8.81 5.35 24.63
C PRO A 67 -8.84 6.81 24.13
N PRO A 68 -9.56 7.12 23.04
CA PRO A 68 -9.76 8.50 22.62
C PRO A 68 -10.73 9.22 23.58
N TRP A 69 -10.86 10.54 23.43
CA TRP A 69 -11.92 11.26 24.14
C TRP A 69 -13.31 10.81 23.66
N PRO A 70 -14.33 10.74 24.52
CA PRO A 70 -15.67 10.30 24.12
C PRO A 70 -16.28 11.07 22.93
N GLU A 71 -15.91 12.34 22.76
CA GLU A 71 -16.41 13.21 21.69
C GLU A 71 -15.70 13.01 20.35
N HIS A 72 -14.52 12.39 20.36
CA HIS A 72 -13.70 12.22 19.17
C HIS A 72 -13.34 10.74 18.97
N GLN A 73 -13.27 10.28 17.72
CA GLN A 73 -12.84 8.90 17.45
C GLN A 73 -11.33 8.77 17.25
N ASP A 74 -10.66 9.90 17.05
CA ASP A 74 -9.24 9.99 16.81
C ASP A 74 -8.49 10.48 18.06
N ILE A 75 -7.24 10.07 18.15
CA ILE A 75 -6.29 10.48 19.19
C ILE A 75 -5.35 11.56 18.63
N VAL A 76 -5.02 11.48 17.35
CA VAL A 76 -4.02 12.33 16.69
C VAL A 76 -4.69 13.39 15.82
N PHE A 77 -4.38 14.67 16.05
CA PHE A 77 -4.94 15.80 15.32
C PHE A 77 -3.83 16.71 14.78
N LEU A 78 -3.81 16.97 13.46
CA LEU A 78 -2.87 17.92 12.88
C LEU A 78 -3.33 19.36 13.10
N HIS A 79 -2.39 20.25 13.39
CA HIS A 79 -2.64 21.69 13.34
C HIS A 79 -2.67 22.17 11.88
N PRO A 80 -3.64 23.02 11.48
CA PRO A 80 -3.82 23.41 10.09
C PRO A 80 -2.78 24.42 9.58
N THR A 81 -2.16 25.18 10.50
CA THR A 81 -1.32 26.34 10.16
C THR A 81 0.03 26.36 10.86
N GLU A 82 0.33 25.37 11.69
CA GLU A 82 1.62 25.26 12.37
C GLU A 82 2.11 23.81 12.24
N PRO A 83 3.43 23.55 12.18
CA PRO A 83 3.97 22.20 12.18
C PRO A 83 3.85 21.56 13.57
N ALA A 84 2.63 21.31 14.01
CA ALA A 84 2.31 20.79 15.33
C ALA A 84 1.22 19.72 15.25
N ILE A 85 1.30 18.74 16.15
CA ILE A 85 0.30 17.69 16.34
C ILE A 85 -0.25 17.79 17.75
N TYR A 86 -1.55 17.58 17.89
CA TYR A 86 -2.22 17.42 19.17
C TYR A 86 -2.57 15.95 19.39
N LEU A 87 -2.24 15.44 20.56
CA LEU A 87 -2.59 14.10 21.02
C LEU A 87 -3.63 14.25 22.13
N ALA A 88 -4.80 13.65 21.96
CA ALA A 88 -5.91 13.71 22.90
C ALA A 88 -6.37 12.30 23.29
N TRP A 89 -6.20 11.93 24.56
CA TRP A 89 -6.61 10.61 25.06
C TRP A 89 -7.24 10.71 26.44
N TRP A 90 -7.99 9.69 26.80
CA TRP A 90 -8.55 9.52 28.13
C TRP A 90 -7.55 8.82 29.05
N LYS A 91 -7.26 9.40 30.22
CA LYS A 91 -6.33 8.78 31.16
C LYS A 91 -7.02 7.61 31.87
N GLY A 92 -6.52 6.40 31.60
CA GLY A 92 -6.88 5.17 32.32
C GLY A 92 -5.67 4.56 33.02
N MET A 93 -4.57 4.41 32.30
CA MET A 93 -3.24 4.05 32.80
C MET A 93 -2.20 5.03 32.23
N VAL A 94 -0.92 4.87 32.60
CA VAL A 94 0.17 5.70 32.07
C VAL A 94 0.45 5.33 30.61
N TRP A 95 -0.29 5.96 29.68
CA TRP A 95 -0.18 5.71 28.25
C TRP A 95 1.01 6.43 27.62
N TRP A 96 1.55 7.44 28.29
CA TRP A 96 2.62 8.26 27.73
C TRP A 96 3.85 7.44 27.32
N ALA A 97 4.27 6.47 28.13
CA ALA A 97 5.40 5.61 27.79
C ALA A 97 5.20 4.86 26.47
N LEU A 98 3.99 4.36 26.22
CA LEU A 98 3.63 3.69 24.97
C LEU A 98 3.60 4.69 23.81
N ILE A 99 2.96 5.85 23.98
CA ILE A 99 2.89 6.93 22.99
C ILE A 99 4.31 7.33 22.54
N LEU A 100 5.23 7.49 23.50
CA LEU A 100 6.64 7.80 23.22
C LEU A 100 7.34 6.71 22.42
N VAL A 101 7.11 5.44 22.75
CA VAL A 101 7.71 4.32 22.03
C VAL A 101 7.23 4.28 20.59
N LEU A 102 5.95 4.57 20.34
CA LEU A 102 5.38 4.60 18.99
C LEU A 102 5.85 5.80 18.17
N ILE A 103 5.90 6.99 18.77
CA ILE A 103 6.49 8.16 18.10
C ILE A 103 7.97 7.91 17.82
N GLY A 104 8.67 7.35 18.81
CA GLY A 104 10.05 6.91 18.69
C GLY A 104 10.22 5.95 17.52
N SER A 105 9.47 4.86 17.46
CA SER A 105 9.59 3.86 16.39
C SER A 105 9.30 4.40 15.00
N MET A 106 8.54 5.50 14.87
CA MET A 106 8.30 6.17 13.60
C MET A 106 9.47 7.07 13.17
N VAL A 107 10.07 7.79 14.12
CA VAL A 107 11.15 8.76 13.84
C VAL A 107 12.53 8.12 13.87
N LEU A 108 12.74 7.08 14.67
CA LEU A 108 14.05 6.45 14.89
C LEU A 108 14.59 5.77 13.63
N PRO A 109 13.83 4.98 12.85
CA PRO A 109 14.35 4.30 11.67
C PRO A 109 14.95 5.25 10.62
N PRO A 110 14.29 6.35 10.19
CA PRO A 110 14.93 7.29 9.27
C PRO A 110 16.13 8.00 9.91
N LEU A 111 16.10 8.27 11.22
CA LEU A 111 17.22 8.88 11.93
C LEU A 111 18.44 7.97 11.97
N ILE A 112 18.26 6.70 12.37
CA ILE A 112 19.30 5.67 12.36
C ILE A 112 19.82 5.45 10.93
N GLY A 113 18.91 5.34 9.95
CA GLY A 113 19.28 5.21 8.54
C GLY A 113 20.15 6.36 8.06
N SER A 114 19.81 7.60 8.43
CA SER A 114 20.60 8.79 8.05
C SER A 114 21.99 8.80 8.69
N VAL A 115 22.11 8.40 9.96
CA VAL A 115 23.41 8.34 10.67
C VAL A 115 24.27 7.22 10.09
N ILE A 116 23.70 6.04 9.86
CA ILE A 116 24.41 4.93 9.21
C ILE A 116 24.90 5.37 7.82
N TRP A 117 24.05 6.03 7.04
CA TRP A 117 24.41 6.55 5.72
C TRP A 117 25.54 7.59 5.79
N ALA A 118 25.53 8.47 6.78
CA ALA A 118 26.58 9.48 6.97
C ALA A 118 27.94 8.86 7.35
N ILE A 119 27.94 7.76 8.11
CA ILE A 119 29.15 7.03 8.53
C ILE A 119 29.70 6.15 7.40
N LEU A 120 28.86 5.74 6.45
CA LEU A 120 29.29 4.89 5.34
C LEU A 120 30.34 5.59 4.46
N PRO A 121 31.45 4.90 4.10
CA PRO A 121 32.40 5.39 3.10
C PRO A 121 31.73 5.57 1.75
N ASP A 122 32.22 6.54 0.97
CA ASP A 122 31.64 6.87 -0.33
C ASP A 122 31.76 5.69 -1.31
N GLU A 123 32.76 4.83 -1.17
CA GLU A 123 32.91 3.61 -1.96
C GLU A 123 31.74 2.64 -1.75
N VAL A 124 31.26 2.52 -0.50
CA VAL A 124 30.12 1.65 -0.17
C VAL A 124 28.83 2.27 -0.67
N LYS A 125 28.65 3.58 -0.53
CA LYS A 125 27.49 4.30 -1.09
C LYS A 125 27.42 4.12 -2.61
N GLN A 126 28.53 4.32 -3.31
CA GLN A 126 28.61 4.14 -4.77
C GLN A 126 28.35 2.69 -5.19
N MET A 127 28.84 1.70 -4.44
CA MET A 127 28.53 0.30 -4.71
C MET A 127 27.04 0.00 -4.54
N ILE A 128 26.39 0.53 -3.49
CA ILE A 128 24.95 0.39 -3.26
C ILE A 128 24.17 1.10 -4.36
N GLU A 129 24.54 2.32 -4.73
CA GLU A 129 23.91 3.07 -5.82
C GLU A 129 24.02 2.32 -7.14
N MET A 130 25.19 1.76 -7.46
CA MET A 130 25.39 0.94 -8.66
C MET A 130 24.51 -0.32 -8.63
N LEU A 131 24.40 -0.98 -7.48
CA LEU A 131 23.54 -2.14 -7.28
C LEU A 131 22.05 -1.78 -7.43
N LEU A 132 21.63 -0.63 -6.90
CA LEU A 132 20.25 -0.13 -7.01
C LEU A 132 19.90 0.24 -8.44
N VAL A 133 20.77 0.97 -9.15
CA VAL A 133 20.58 1.32 -10.57
C VAL A 133 20.51 0.06 -11.43
N LEU A 134 21.41 -0.90 -11.21
CA LEU A 134 21.38 -2.20 -11.89
C LEU A 134 20.09 -2.97 -11.59
N GLY A 135 19.68 -3.03 -10.31
CA GLY A 135 18.45 -3.67 -9.89
C GLY A 135 17.21 -3.04 -10.51
N LEU A 136 17.12 -1.72 -10.51
CA LEU A 136 16.01 -0.97 -11.11
C LEU A 136 15.95 -1.20 -12.63
N MET A 137 17.10 -1.26 -13.29
CA MET A 137 17.21 -1.55 -14.73
C MET A 137 16.75 -2.99 -15.06
N VAL A 138 17.11 -3.98 -14.23
CA VAL A 138 16.62 -5.37 -14.37
C VAL A 138 15.11 -5.45 -14.15
N ILE A 139 14.57 -4.72 -13.18
CA ILE A 139 13.12 -4.64 -12.92
C ILE A 139 12.40 -4.00 -14.11
N MET A 140 12.91 -2.88 -14.63
CA MET A 140 12.36 -2.18 -15.79
C MET A 140 12.36 -3.07 -17.05
N MET A 141 13.49 -3.74 -17.35
CA MET A 141 13.56 -4.70 -18.47
C MET A 141 12.61 -5.88 -18.30
N SER A 142 12.43 -6.38 -17.08
CA SER A 142 11.46 -7.43 -16.77
C SER A 142 10.03 -6.97 -17.01
N PHE A 143 9.72 -5.71 -16.69
CA PHE A 143 8.42 -5.11 -16.91
C PHE A 143 8.13 -4.90 -18.40
N VAL A 144 9.08 -4.35 -19.16
CA VAL A 144 8.97 -4.17 -20.63
C VAL A 144 8.80 -5.52 -21.33
N SER A 145 9.57 -6.54 -20.93
CA SER A 145 9.46 -7.89 -21.50
C SER A 145 8.09 -8.54 -21.25
N LYS A 146 7.42 -8.22 -20.13
CA LYS A 146 6.05 -8.66 -19.86
C LYS A 146 5.02 -7.96 -20.75
N MET A 147 5.25 -6.69 -21.12
CA MET A 147 4.34 -5.94 -21.98
C MET A 147 4.52 -6.26 -23.48
N THR A 148 5.75 -6.43 -23.97
CA THR A 148 5.99 -6.71 -25.40
C THR A 148 5.60 -8.13 -25.81
N LYS A 149 5.72 -9.13 -24.92
CA LYS A 149 5.19 -10.48 -25.16
C LYS A 149 3.66 -10.55 -25.25
N SER A 150 2.95 -9.52 -24.78
CA SER A 150 1.49 -9.42 -24.93
C SER A 150 1.06 -8.73 -26.23
N ALA A 151 1.99 -8.21 -27.04
CA ALA A 151 1.71 -7.40 -28.22
C ALA A 151 2.26 -7.99 -29.53
N SER A 152 2.47 -9.31 -29.61
CA SER A 152 2.71 -10.00 -30.88
C SER A 152 1.51 -10.87 -31.23
N PRO A 153 0.58 -10.41 -32.08
CA PRO A 153 -0.41 -11.27 -32.71
C PRO A 153 0.32 -12.25 -33.65
N ALA A 154 -0.23 -13.45 -33.74
CA ALA A 154 0.31 -14.55 -34.53
C ALA A 154 0.56 -14.18 -36.01
N GLU A 155 1.82 -14.03 -36.39
CA GLU A 155 2.23 -14.16 -37.78
C GLU A 155 2.41 -15.66 -38.10
N LYS A 156 1.28 -16.30 -38.40
CA LYS A 156 1.21 -17.61 -39.08
C LYS A 156 0.19 -17.53 -40.20
N SER A 157 0.39 -16.61 -41.14
CA SER A 157 -0.20 -16.76 -42.47
C SER A 157 0.67 -17.74 -43.27
N LYS A 158 0.38 -19.03 -43.12
CA LYS A 158 0.76 -20.04 -44.11
C LYS A 158 0.22 -19.59 -45.47
N PRO A 159 0.99 -19.66 -46.56
CA PRO A 159 0.46 -19.44 -47.90
C PRO A 159 -0.68 -20.42 -48.12
N VAL A 160 -1.83 -19.89 -48.54
CA VAL A 160 -2.95 -20.67 -49.05
C VAL A 160 -2.46 -21.36 -50.32
N GLU A 161 -1.99 -22.59 -50.13
CA GLU A 161 -1.71 -23.54 -51.19
C GLU A 161 -3.03 -23.77 -51.93
N ALA A 162 -3.00 -23.45 -53.21
CA ALA A 162 -4.14 -23.45 -54.12
C ALA A 162 -4.83 -24.81 -54.06
N ARG A 163 -6.04 -24.82 -53.49
CA ARG A 163 -6.99 -25.93 -53.56
C ARG A 163 -7.25 -26.21 -55.06
N PRO A 164 -6.82 -27.37 -55.60
CA PRO A 164 -7.21 -27.72 -56.95
C PRO A 164 -8.71 -27.97 -56.95
N ARG A 165 -9.40 -27.22 -57.81
CA ARG A 165 -10.82 -27.32 -58.14
C ARG A 165 -11.02 -28.69 -58.80
N ALA A 166 -11.18 -29.73 -57.97
CA ALA A 166 -11.57 -31.06 -58.42
C ALA A 166 -13.03 -31.02 -58.88
N THR A 167 -13.17 -30.77 -60.17
CA THR A 167 -14.15 -31.30 -61.12
C THR A 167 -15.28 -32.11 -60.48
N ALA A 168 -16.44 -31.48 -60.33
CA ALA A 168 -17.70 -32.09 -59.92
C ALA A 168 -18.34 -32.96 -61.04
N GLU A 169 -17.53 -33.60 -61.88
CA GLU A 169 -17.98 -34.47 -62.98
C GLU A 169 -17.75 -35.97 -62.69
N GLY A 170 -17.01 -36.32 -61.64
CA GLY A 170 -16.72 -37.73 -61.29
C GLY A 170 -17.77 -38.43 -60.42
N SER A 171 -18.66 -37.68 -59.75
CA SER A 171 -19.64 -38.25 -58.82
C SER A 171 -20.96 -38.65 -59.49
N ILE A 172 -21.29 -38.08 -60.65
CA ILE A 172 -22.53 -38.41 -61.39
C ILE A 172 -22.37 -39.72 -62.16
N SER A 173 -21.19 -40.01 -62.72
CA SER A 173 -20.91 -41.29 -63.39
C SER A 173 -20.88 -42.48 -62.44
N ARG A 174 -20.57 -42.23 -61.15
CA ARG A 174 -20.56 -43.28 -60.12
C ARG A 174 -21.96 -43.66 -59.65
N LEU A 175 -22.87 -42.69 -59.54
CA LEU A 175 -24.27 -42.94 -59.23
C LEU A 175 -25.05 -43.55 -60.41
N ALA A 176 -24.69 -43.24 -61.66
CA ALA A 176 -25.30 -43.87 -62.84
C ALA A 176 -24.98 -45.38 -62.94
N GLY A 177 -23.76 -45.80 -62.57
CA GLY A 177 -23.37 -47.22 -62.56
C GLY A 177 -23.99 -48.05 -61.43
N GLU A 178 -24.24 -47.45 -60.27
CA GLU A 178 -24.89 -48.13 -59.14
C GLU A 178 -26.41 -48.32 -59.34
N VAL A 179 -27.08 -47.44 -60.09
CA VAL A 179 -28.50 -47.61 -60.42
C VAL A 179 -28.73 -48.70 -61.49
N GLU A 180 -27.82 -48.83 -62.45
CA GLU A 180 -27.94 -49.85 -63.52
C GLU A 180 -27.65 -51.28 -63.01
N THR A 181 -26.76 -51.42 -62.02
CA THR A 181 -26.51 -52.72 -61.34
C THR A 181 -27.65 -53.11 -60.40
N ALA A 182 -28.31 -52.16 -59.73
CA ALA A 182 -29.49 -52.43 -58.91
C ALA A 182 -30.73 -52.82 -59.76
N SER A 183 -30.91 -52.24 -60.94
CA SER A 183 -32.03 -52.59 -61.83
C SER A 183 -31.88 -53.97 -62.49
N ARG A 184 -30.66 -54.44 -62.74
CA ARG A 184 -30.41 -55.80 -63.27
C ARG A 184 -30.66 -56.90 -62.23
N ALA A 185 -30.38 -56.64 -60.96
CA ALA A 185 -30.59 -57.61 -59.87
C ALA A 185 -32.08 -57.82 -59.52
N LEU A 186 -32.97 -56.89 -59.88
CA LEU A 186 -34.42 -56.99 -59.67
C LEU A 186 -35.19 -57.56 -60.87
N GLY A 187 -34.55 -57.68 -62.05
CA GLY A 187 -35.13 -58.29 -63.25
C GLY A 187 -35.01 -59.81 -63.34
N GLU A 188 -34.18 -60.44 -62.50
CA GLU A 188 -33.95 -61.90 -62.50
C GLU A 188 -34.77 -62.64 -61.42
N LYS A 189 -35.71 -61.94 -60.77
CA LYS A 189 -36.73 -62.53 -59.90
C LYS A 189 -38.13 -62.29 -60.46
N LYS A 190 -38.41 -62.84 -61.63
CA LYS A 190 -39.76 -63.26 -62.02
C LYS A 190 -39.74 -64.33 -63.10
#